data_AF-A1BHT6-F1
#
_entry.id   AF-A1BHT6-F1
#
_cell.length_a   1.000
_cell.length_b   1.000
_cell.length_c   1.000
_cell.angle_alpha   90.00
_cell.angle_beta   90.00
_cell.angle_gamma   90.00
#
_symmetry.space_group_name_H-M   'P 1'
#
loop_
_entity.id
_entity.type
_entity.pdbx_description
1 polymer ?
#
loop_
_entity_poly.entity_id
_entity_poly.type
_entity_poly.pdbx_seq_one_letter_code
_entity_poly.pdbx_strand_id
1 'polypeptide(L)'
;MPPLPSLTSHYHQLLGLPPNWNVENVTLSITGKQIEIRLVYTDKQAECPECGQLCKIYDHTSEQQWRHLDTMQFETIIVARLPRCKCKEHGVKTVRVPWAARHSRFTLMFESFAIELLMHCSSIKAASSMLNLNWHAVDEIMRRAVKRGLNRRESEAIAYLGIDKKSFKAGQHYVTTLNDLDKGRVLEVVEHRTNEAAKALLESLNKKQQEQVKAVSADMWKPYANAVEELLPNADLVHDRFHISKYLSEAVDAVRRKESRELDQAGDKRLVGSKYVWLRNPENMREQQKVELSNLMACEFKTSQAWALKNMFRYFWQLGDTDGASFFFEYWSRRVDEVGLTPLIEVKELLQRHFDHILTYFKHAITNAVSEGLNSKIQIVKASARGFHRFESYRNRILFYCGKLNMAISS
;
A
#
# COMPACT_ATOMS: atom_id res chain seq x y z
N MET A 1 51.92 -18.12 20.58
CA MET A 1 50.81 -17.46 19.84
C MET A 1 50.43 -18.36 18.68
N PRO A 2 49.15 -18.73 18.51
CA PRO A 2 48.72 -19.38 17.29
C PRO A 2 49.01 -18.47 16.09
N PRO A 3 49.41 -19.00 14.93
CA PRO A 3 49.65 -18.20 13.74
C PRO A 3 48.37 -17.44 13.36
N LEU A 4 48.51 -16.16 12.98
CA LEU A 4 47.40 -15.38 12.47
C LEU A 4 46.81 -16.10 11.24
N PRO A 5 45.49 -16.28 11.16
CA PRO A 5 44.87 -16.89 9.99
C PRO A 5 45.24 -16.11 8.73
N SER A 6 45.48 -16.82 7.63
CA SER A 6 45.70 -16.18 6.34
C SER A 6 44.49 -15.30 5.97
N LEU A 7 44.70 -14.27 5.16
CA LEU A 7 43.61 -13.39 4.71
C LEU A 7 42.48 -14.21 4.03
N THR A 8 42.83 -15.23 3.26
CA THR A 8 41.88 -16.14 2.62
C THR A 8 41.08 -16.96 3.64
N SER A 9 41.74 -17.48 4.70
CA SER A 9 41.07 -18.20 5.78
C SER A 9 40.12 -17.29 6.58
N HIS A 10 40.54 -16.04 6.83
CA HIS A 10 39.71 -15.05 7.50
C HIS A 10 38.42 -14.75 6.72
N TYR A 11 38.52 -14.44 5.42
CA TYR A 11 37.33 -14.15 4.60
C TYR A 11 36.47 -15.39 4.33
N HIS A 12 37.06 -16.59 4.25
CA HIS A 12 36.29 -17.84 4.18
C HIS A 12 35.38 -17.99 5.40
N GLN A 13 35.91 -17.71 6.59
CA GLN A 13 35.15 -17.73 7.84
C GLN A 13 34.08 -16.63 7.89
N LEU A 14 34.42 -15.39 7.52
CA LEU A 14 33.45 -14.27 7.53
C LEU A 14 32.27 -14.49 6.58
N LEU A 15 32.54 -15.04 5.40
CA LEU A 15 31.51 -15.35 4.41
C LEU A 15 30.69 -16.60 4.76
N GLY A 16 31.12 -17.38 5.77
CA GLY A 16 30.47 -18.63 6.16
C GLY A 16 30.44 -19.66 5.02
N LEU A 17 31.53 -19.76 4.23
CA LEU A 17 31.55 -20.62 3.07
C LEU A 17 31.52 -22.11 3.46
N PRO A 18 30.79 -22.96 2.72
CA PRO A 18 30.84 -24.40 2.90
C PRO A 18 32.20 -24.97 2.43
N PRO A 19 32.56 -26.21 2.84
CA PRO A 19 33.88 -26.80 2.54
C PRO A 19 34.21 -26.94 1.05
N ASN A 20 33.20 -27.00 0.18
CA ASN A 20 33.35 -27.12 -1.27
C ASN A 20 33.62 -25.77 -1.97
N TRP A 21 33.69 -24.68 -1.22
CA TRP A 21 34.04 -23.35 -1.69
C TRP A 21 35.19 -22.77 -0.87
N ASN A 22 36.22 -22.25 -1.53
CA ASN A 22 37.34 -21.57 -0.87
C ASN A 22 37.56 -20.17 -1.42
N VAL A 23 38.15 -19.31 -0.59
CA VAL A 23 38.70 -18.02 -1.04
C VAL A 23 40.05 -18.28 -1.67
N GLU A 24 40.13 -18.10 -2.99
CA GLU A 24 41.37 -18.25 -3.75
C GLU A 24 42.28 -17.04 -3.55
N ASN A 25 41.71 -15.84 -3.61
CA ASN A 25 42.45 -14.59 -3.50
C ASN A 25 41.57 -13.45 -2.96
N VAL A 26 42.20 -12.46 -2.33
CA VAL A 26 41.56 -11.21 -1.89
C VAL A 26 42.42 -10.05 -2.37
N THR A 27 41.84 -9.18 -3.18
CA THR A 27 42.51 -8.01 -3.75
C THR A 27 41.89 -6.73 -3.20
N LEU A 28 42.70 -5.90 -2.54
CA LEU A 28 42.29 -4.58 -2.05
C LEU A 28 42.76 -3.49 -3.02
N SER A 29 41.83 -2.69 -3.51
CA SER A 29 42.09 -1.45 -4.24
C SER A 29 41.78 -0.25 -3.35
N ILE A 30 42.82 0.39 -2.82
CA ILE A 30 42.67 1.57 -1.95
C ILE A 30 42.09 2.76 -2.73
N THR A 31 42.63 3.01 -3.92
CA THR A 31 42.19 4.11 -4.79
C THR A 31 40.80 3.87 -5.35
N GLY A 32 40.48 2.62 -5.72
CA GLY A 32 39.16 2.22 -6.18
C GLY A 32 38.12 2.05 -5.07
N LYS A 33 38.53 2.15 -3.79
CA LYS A 33 37.71 1.87 -2.62
C LYS A 33 36.94 0.55 -2.72
N GLN A 34 37.61 -0.51 -3.17
CA GLN A 34 36.98 -1.79 -3.44
C GLN A 34 37.84 -2.96 -2.92
N ILE A 35 37.19 -4.00 -2.45
CA ILE A 35 37.78 -5.32 -2.14
C ILE A 35 37.13 -6.35 -3.05
N GLU A 36 37.94 -7.06 -3.82
CA GLU A 36 37.52 -8.23 -4.60
C GLU A 36 37.87 -9.50 -3.84
N ILE A 37 36.87 -10.36 -3.58
CA ILE A 37 37.05 -11.68 -2.96
C ILE A 37 36.75 -12.74 -4.02
N ARG A 38 37.78 -13.45 -4.46
CA ARG A 38 37.68 -14.48 -5.49
C ARG A 38 37.43 -15.84 -4.86
N LEU A 39 36.34 -16.47 -5.25
CA LEU A 39 35.94 -17.79 -4.77
C LEU A 39 36.15 -18.85 -5.85
N VAL A 40 36.59 -20.02 -5.40
CA VAL A 40 36.81 -21.21 -6.23
C VAL A 40 36.07 -22.40 -5.65
N TYR A 41 35.43 -23.18 -6.53
CA TYR A 41 34.84 -24.45 -6.16
C TYR A 41 35.90 -25.54 -6.17
N THR A 42 36.00 -26.33 -5.12
CA THR A 42 37.11 -27.28 -4.91
C THR A 42 36.77 -28.73 -5.23
N ASP A 43 35.49 -29.08 -5.19
CA ASP A 43 35.06 -30.46 -5.42
C ASP A 43 35.01 -30.83 -6.91
N LYS A 44 35.12 -32.12 -7.21
CA LYS A 44 34.98 -32.66 -8.59
C LYS A 44 33.53 -32.95 -8.98
N GLN A 45 32.62 -32.88 -8.02
CA GLN A 45 31.20 -33.18 -8.17
C GLN A 45 30.37 -32.11 -7.49
N ALA A 46 29.14 -31.93 -7.95
CA ALA A 46 28.18 -31.00 -7.37
C ALA A 46 26.75 -31.53 -7.53
N GLU A 47 25.87 -31.11 -6.63
CA GLU A 47 24.46 -31.48 -6.67
C GLU A 47 23.73 -30.80 -7.83
N CYS A 48 22.90 -31.56 -8.53
CA CYS A 48 22.00 -31.01 -9.54
C CYS A 48 20.98 -30.07 -8.87
N PRO A 49 20.82 -28.81 -9.33
CA PRO A 49 19.94 -27.84 -8.70
C PRO A 49 18.43 -28.13 -8.88
N GLU A 50 18.08 -29.15 -9.67
CA GLU A 50 16.69 -29.58 -9.92
C GLU A 50 16.33 -30.82 -9.09
N CYS A 51 17.17 -31.88 -9.14
CA CYS A 51 16.88 -33.17 -8.49
C CYS A 51 17.77 -33.52 -7.29
N GLY A 52 18.79 -32.73 -6.97
CA GLY A 52 19.72 -32.98 -5.86
C GLY A 52 20.75 -34.08 -6.11
N GLN A 53 20.71 -34.80 -7.24
CA GLN A 53 21.66 -35.88 -7.50
C GLN A 53 23.10 -35.35 -7.64
N LEU A 54 24.05 -36.03 -6.99
CA LEU A 54 25.48 -35.72 -7.11
C LEU A 54 26.00 -36.08 -8.52
N CYS A 55 26.51 -35.07 -9.22
CA CYS A 55 26.89 -35.16 -10.64
C CYS A 55 28.33 -34.68 -10.84
N LYS A 56 29.05 -35.25 -11.81
CA LYS A 56 30.38 -34.75 -12.20
C LYS A 56 30.28 -33.32 -12.74
N ILE A 57 31.27 -32.49 -12.41
CA ILE A 57 31.43 -31.18 -13.04
C ILE A 57 31.77 -31.39 -14.51
N TYR A 58 31.02 -30.69 -15.36
CA TYR A 58 31.22 -30.64 -16.80
C TYR A 58 32.23 -29.53 -17.14
N ASP A 59 31.93 -28.31 -16.71
CA ASP A 59 32.78 -27.14 -16.85
C ASP A 59 32.33 -26.03 -15.86
N HIS A 60 32.77 -24.80 -16.07
CA HIS A 60 32.39 -23.65 -15.27
C HIS A 60 31.82 -22.53 -16.15
N THR A 61 30.93 -21.71 -15.57
CA THR A 61 30.45 -20.49 -16.24
C THR A 61 31.60 -19.52 -16.53
N SER A 62 31.29 -18.49 -17.32
CA SER A 62 32.07 -17.25 -17.27
C SER A 62 32.09 -16.72 -15.84
N GLU A 63 33.08 -15.87 -15.56
CA GLU A 63 33.15 -15.17 -14.29
C GLU A 63 31.89 -14.35 -14.03
N GLN A 64 31.45 -14.36 -12.79
CA GLN A 64 30.30 -13.62 -12.30
C GLN A 64 30.69 -12.87 -11.03
N GLN A 65 30.00 -11.74 -10.81
CA GLN A 65 30.25 -10.86 -9.68
C GLN A 65 28.98 -10.66 -8.86
N TRP A 66 29.14 -10.54 -7.55
CA TRP A 66 28.09 -10.21 -6.60
C TRP A 66 28.53 -9.09 -5.67
N ARG A 67 27.71 -8.05 -5.57
CA ARG A 67 27.87 -7.02 -4.56
C ARG A 67 27.54 -7.60 -3.17
N HIS A 68 28.49 -7.53 -2.25
CA HIS A 68 28.37 -7.94 -0.86
C HIS A 68 28.30 -6.73 0.08
N LEU A 69 28.16 -6.94 1.40
CA LEU A 69 28.26 -5.86 2.39
C LEU A 69 29.62 -5.19 2.33
N ASP A 70 29.68 -3.90 2.66
CA ASP A 70 30.95 -3.18 2.71
C ASP A 70 31.87 -3.72 3.80
N THR A 71 33.14 -3.84 3.44
CA THR A 71 34.20 -4.04 4.41
C THR A 71 34.73 -2.67 4.77
N MET A 72 34.27 -2.12 5.89
CA MET A 72 34.55 -0.73 6.29
C MET A 72 34.08 0.27 5.21
N GLN A 73 34.97 1.11 4.67
CA GLN A 73 34.68 2.06 3.59
C GLN A 73 34.83 1.48 2.18
N PHE A 74 35.11 0.17 2.06
CA PHE A 74 35.41 -0.47 0.78
C PHE A 74 34.24 -1.32 0.27
N GLU A 75 33.84 -1.04 -0.97
CA GLU A 75 32.88 -1.85 -1.70
C GLU A 75 33.40 -3.27 -1.84
N THR A 76 32.66 -4.27 -1.35
CA THR A 76 33.08 -5.67 -1.43
C THR A 76 32.34 -6.37 -2.57
N ILE A 77 33.11 -6.93 -3.50
CA ILE A 77 32.64 -7.71 -4.64
C ILE A 77 33.12 -9.16 -4.50
N ILE A 78 32.19 -10.09 -4.48
CA ILE A 78 32.49 -11.52 -4.57
C ILE A 78 32.56 -11.89 -6.05
N VAL A 79 33.61 -12.61 -6.44
CA VAL A 79 33.83 -13.02 -7.82
C VAL A 79 34.01 -14.53 -7.88
N ALA A 80 33.27 -15.20 -8.76
CA ALA A 80 33.40 -16.65 -8.92
C ALA A 80 32.98 -17.12 -10.32
N ARG A 81 33.57 -18.23 -10.75
CA ARG A 81 33.06 -19.03 -11.87
C ARG A 81 32.24 -20.18 -11.29
N LEU A 82 30.96 -20.27 -11.66
CA LEU A 82 30.08 -21.27 -11.06
C LEU A 82 30.25 -22.63 -11.75
N PRO A 83 30.39 -23.73 -11.00
CA PRO A 83 30.47 -25.05 -11.59
C PRO A 83 29.13 -25.39 -12.27
N ARG A 84 29.21 -26.07 -13.40
CA ARG A 84 28.08 -26.68 -14.08
C ARG A 84 28.22 -28.19 -14.03
N CYS A 85 27.24 -28.88 -13.46
CA CYS A 85 27.24 -30.32 -13.39
C CYS A 85 26.48 -30.93 -14.58
N LYS A 86 26.85 -32.14 -14.99
CA LYS A 86 26.13 -32.92 -16.03
C LYS A 86 25.22 -33.94 -15.37
N CYS A 87 23.95 -33.58 -15.20
CA CYS A 87 22.91 -34.48 -14.74
C CYS A 87 22.43 -35.38 -15.87
N LYS A 88 22.17 -36.66 -15.58
CA LYS A 88 21.66 -37.62 -16.57
C LYS A 88 20.24 -37.28 -17.03
N GLU A 89 19.41 -36.76 -16.13
CA GLU A 89 18.00 -36.42 -16.40
C GLU A 89 17.83 -34.98 -16.89
N HIS A 90 18.54 -34.03 -16.26
CA HIS A 90 18.31 -32.60 -16.47
C HIS A 90 19.35 -31.92 -17.37
N GLY A 91 20.33 -32.68 -17.89
CA GLY A 91 21.42 -32.17 -18.71
C GLY A 91 22.41 -31.32 -17.91
N VAL A 92 23.04 -30.34 -18.59
CA VAL A 92 24.04 -29.45 -17.96
C VAL A 92 23.35 -28.34 -17.16
N LYS A 93 23.64 -28.26 -15.86
CA LYS A 93 23.01 -27.30 -14.94
C LYS A 93 24.02 -26.56 -14.08
N THR A 94 23.85 -25.25 -13.94
CA THR A 94 24.65 -24.41 -13.05
C THR A 94 24.26 -24.64 -11.59
N VAL A 95 25.24 -24.94 -10.75
CA VAL A 95 25.07 -25.23 -9.33
C VAL A 95 24.59 -23.98 -8.58
N ARG A 96 23.76 -24.16 -7.55
CA ARG A 96 23.33 -23.07 -6.66
C ARG A 96 24.49 -22.65 -5.75
N VAL A 97 24.63 -21.36 -5.51
CA VAL A 97 25.60 -20.84 -4.54
C VAL A 97 24.93 -20.54 -3.21
N PRO A 98 25.62 -20.73 -2.08
CA PRO A 98 25.04 -20.47 -0.76
C PRO A 98 24.88 -18.97 -0.47
N TRP A 99 25.66 -18.11 -1.09
CA TRP A 99 25.66 -16.66 -0.76
C TRP A 99 24.72 -15.81 -1.62
N ALA A 100 24.08 -16.34 -2.67
CA ALA A 100 23.24 -15.53 -3.56
C ALA A 100 22.05 -16.31 -4.13
N ALA A 101 20.91 -15.63 -4.23
CA ALA A 101 19.74 -16.20 -4.88
C ALA A 101 19.93 -16.24 -6.40
N ARG A 102 19.25 -17.18 -7.07
CA ARG A 102 19.36 -17.38 -8.52
C ARG A 102 19.12 -16.07 -9.28
N HIS A 103 19.97 -15.82 -10.28
CA HIS A 103 20.01 -14.62 -11.12
C HIS A 103 20.30 -13.30 -10.40
N SER A 104 20.49 -13.27 -9.07
CA SER A 104 20.87 -12.04 -8.37
C SER A 104 22.33 -11.69 -8.63
N ARG A 105 22.61 -10.38 -8.70
CA ARG A 105 23.96 -9.79 -8.65
C ARG A 105 24.31 -9.28 -7.26
N PHE A 106 23.50 -9.64 -6.26
CA PHE A 106 23.70 -9.29 -4.87
C PHE A 106 23.77 -10.57 -4.04
N THR A 107 24.59 -10.51 -3.00
CA THR A 107 24.56 -11.56 -1.97
C THR A 107 23.29 -11.49 -1.14
N LEU A 108 22.90 -12.61 -0.52
CA LEU A 108 21.76 -12.69 0.40
C LEU A 108 21.90 -11.69 1.55
N MET A 109 23.09 -11.58 2.14
CA MET A 109 23.34 -10.61 3.23
C MET A 109 23.18 -9.16 2.75
N PHE A 110 23.71 -8.82 1.57
CA PHE A 110 23.57 -7.47 1.03
C PHE A 110 22.12 -7.13 0.68
N GLU A 111 21.39 -8.03 0.00
CA GLU A 111 19.97 -7.79 -0.27
C GLU A 111 19.19 -7.62 1.04
N SER A 112 19.48 -8.39 2.09
CA SER A 112 18.80 -8.28 3.39
C SER A 112 19.02 -6.91 4.02
N PHE A 113 20.28 -6.46 4.09
CA PHE A 113 20.63 -5.14 4.58
C PHE A 113 20.01 -4.02 3.75
N ALA A 114 20.03 -4.15 2.42
CA ALA A 114 19.41 -3.19 1.52
C ALA A 114 17.91 -3.05 1.77
N ILE A 115 17.19 -4.17 1.95
CA ILE A 115 15.75 -4.17 2.27
C ILE A 115 15.49 -3.45 3.60
N GLU A 116 16.26 -3.77 4.63
CA GLU A 116 16.14 -3.14 5.96
C GLU A 116 16.36 -1.64 5.88
N LEU A 117 17.47 -1.21 5.25
CA LEU A 117 17.77 0.22 5.07
C LEU A 117 16.65 0.93 4.28
N LEU A 118 16.14 0.31 3.21
CA LEU A 118 15.04 0.86 2.41
C LEU A 118 13.73 1.00 3.19
N MET A 119 13.47 0.11 4.15
CA MET A 119 12.30 0.18 5.04
C MET A 119 12.42 1.30 6.08
N HIS A 120 13.64 1.62 6.52
CA HIS A 120 13.90 2.66 7.53
C HIS A 120 14.21 4.04 6.95
N CYS A 121 14.51 4.12 5.66
CA CYS A 121 14.71 5.40 4.96
C CYS A 121 13.40 5.95 4.40
N SER A 122 13.12 7.23 4.68
CA SER A 122 12.01 7.96 4.05
C SER A 122 12.31 8.34 2.58
N SER A 123 13.58 8.32 2.18
CA SER A 123 14.04 8.66 0.83
C SER A 123 14.79 7.51 0.19
N ILE A 124 14.23 6.98 -0.89
CA ILE A 124 14.90 5.95 -1.71
C ILE A 124 16.21 6.48 -2.28
N LYS A 125 16.27 7.76 -2.67
CA LYS A 125 17.49 8.37 -3.19
C LYS A 125 18.61 8.35 -2.14
N ALA A 126 18.28 8.64 -0.88
CA ALA A 126 19.24 8.59 0.22
C ALA A 126 19.72 7.15 0.46
N ALA A 127 18.79 6.20 0.57
CA ALA A 127 19.12 4.78 0.73
C ALA A 127 20.00 4.25 -0.43
N SER A 128 19.63 4.58 -1.68
CA SER A 128 20.39 4.21 -2.88
C SER A 128 21.82 4.78 -2.85
N SER A 129 21.98 6.02 -2.39
CA SER A 129 23.29 6.66 -2.23
C SER A 129 24.13 5.98 -1.15
N MET A 130 23.52 5.58 -0.03
CA MET A 130 24.22 4.86 1.05
C MET A 130 24.63 3.45 0.63
N LEU A 131 23.82 2.79 -0.20
CA LEU A 131 24.11 1.45 -0.73
C LEU A 131 25.06 1.47 -1.94
N ASN A 132 25.41 2.65 -2.45
CA ASN A 132 26.11 2.84 -3.73
C ASN A 132 25.42 2.12 -4.91
N LEU A 133 24.09 2.19 -4.97
CA LEU A 133 23.29 1.54 -6.01
C LEU A 133 22.67 2.57 -6.96
N ASN A 134 22.49 2.16 -8.21
CA ASN A 134 21.61 2.85 -9.12
C ASN A 134 20.14 2.47 -8.86
N TRP A 135 19.22 3.23 -9.45
CA TRP A 135 17.78 2.97 -9.31
C TRP A 135 17.43 1.53 -9.69
N HIS A 136 17.97 0.98 -10.78
CA HIS A 136 17.57 -0.33 -11.32
C HIS A 136 17.87 -1.47 -10.36
N ALA A 137 19.03 -1.41 -9.70
CA ALA A 137 19.39 -2.33 -8.63
C ALA A 137 18.40 -2.27 -7.46
N VAL A 138 18.07 -1.06 -6.98
CA VAL A 138 17.08 -0.87 -5.89
C VAL A 138 15.69 -1.39 -6.31
N ASP A 139 15.27 -1.05 -7.53
CA ASP A 139 14.15 -1.61 -8.30
C ASP A 139 13.99 -3.11 -8.10
N GLU A 140 15.02 -3.81 -8.54
CA GLU A 140 15.06 -5.25 -8.57
C GLU A 140 15.04 -5.86 -7.16
N ILE A 141 15.81 -5.30 -6.22
CA ILE A 141 15.82 -5.74 -4.81
C ILE A 141 14.42 -5.66 -4.23
N MET A 142 13.72 -4.53 -4.41
CA MET A 142 12.38 -4.35 -3.87
C MET A 142 11.35 -5.26 -4.53
N ARG A 143 11.41 -5.44 -5.86
CA ARG A 143 10.54 -6.39 -6.57
C ARG A 143 10.73 -7.82 -6.06
N ARG A 144 11.98 -8.25 -5.87
CA ARG A 144 12.31 -9.58 -5.35
C ARG A 144 11.83 -9.72 -3.90
N ALA A 145 11.99 -8.70 -3.08
CA ALA A 145 11.50 -8.63 -1.70
C ALA A 145 9.98 -8.77 -1.63
N VAL A 146 9.23 -7.99 -2.41
CA VAL A 146 7.77 -8.05 -2.48
C VAL A 146 7.30 -9.43 -2.96
N LYS A 147 7.88 -9.95 -4.05
CA LYS A 147 7.56 -11.29 -4.55
C LYS A 147 7.76 -12.37 -3.47
N ARG A 148 8.88 -12.31 -2.76
CA ARG A 148 9.19 -13.22 -1.65
C ARG A 148 8.16 -13.09 -0.52
N GLY A 149 7.84 -11.86 -0.14
CA GLY A 149 6.88 -11.57 0.92
C GLY A 149 5.45 -11.99 0.59
N LEU A 150 5.02 -11.82 -0.67
CA LEU A 150 3.73 -12.32 -1.13
C LEU A 150 3.68 -13.85 -1.14
N ASN A 151 4.73 -14.52 -1.63
CA ASN A 151 4.80 -15.98 -1.64
C ASN A 151 4.77 -16.59 -0.22
N ARG A 152 5.25 -15.85 0.78
CA ARG A 152 5.24 -16.26 2.20
C ARG A 152 4.05 -15.73 2.97
N ARG A 153 3.18 -14.94 2.34
CA ARG A 153 1.99 -14.43 3.02
C ARG A 153 1.11 -15.64 3.32
N GLU A 154 1.03 -15.97 4.60
CA GLU A 154 0.17 -17.05 5.05
C GLU A 154 -1.29 -16.67 4.83
N SER A 155 -2.12 -17.69 4.66
CA SER A 155 -3.56 -17.54 4.56
C SER A 155 -4.13 -17.22 5.93
N GLU A 156 -3.97 -15.98 6.35
CA GLU A 156 -4.54 -15.45 7.57
C GLU A 156 -6.03 -15.14 7.35
N ALA A 157 -6.83 -15.30 8.41
CA ALA A 157 -8.22 -14.86 8.40
C ALA A 157 -8.31 -13.33 8.31
N ILE A 158 -9.22 -12.84 7.47
CA ILE A 158 -9.44 -11.41 7.23
C ILE A 158 -10.93 -11.16 7.37
N ALA A 159 -11.35 -10.58 8.49
CA ALA A 159 -12.76 -10.33 8.78
C ALA A 159 -13.26 -9.06 8.09
N TYR A 160 -12.44 -8.01 8.05
CA TYR A 160 -12.84 -6.70 7.56
C TYR A 160 -11.92 -6.17 6.45
N LEU A 161 -12.51 -5.90 5.30
CA LEU A 161 -11.83 -5.38 4.12
C LEU A 161 -12.21 -3.92 3.84
N GLY A 162 -11.28 -3.19 3.24
CA GLY A 162 -11.53 -1.85 2.71
C GLY A 162 -11.17 -1.78 1.23
N ILE A 163 -12.08 -1.29 0.39
CA ILE A 163 -11.82 -1.00 -1.02
C ILE A 163 -11.83 0.51 -1.22
N ASP A 164 -10.73 1.05 -1.74
CA ASP A 164 -10.62 2.49 -1.99
C ASP A 164 -9.82 2.79 -3.25
N LYS A 165 -10.06 3.97 -3.83
CA LYS A 165 -9.40 4.48 -5.03
C LYS A 165 -8.31 5.49 -4.70
N LYS A 166 -7.28 5.54 -5.55
CA LYS A 166 -6.29 6.61 -5.53
C LYS A 166 -5.89 7.08 -6.91
N SER A 167 -5.61 8.36 -7.07
CA SER A 167 -5.08 8.90 -8.32
C SER A 167 -3.65 8.43 -8.55
N PHE A 168 -3.43 7.81 -9.71
CA PHE A 168 -2.12 7.28 -10.11
C PHE A 168 -1.29 8.35 -10.80
N LYS A 169 -1.81 8.95 -11.87
CA LYS A 169 -1.18 10.02 -12.65
C LYS A 169 -2.13 11.21 -12.76
N ALA A 170 -1.65 12.33 -13.30
CA ALA A 170 -2.53 13.42 -13.70
C ALA A 170 -3.57 12.92 -14.71
N GLY A 171 -4.77 13.48 -14.69
CA GLY A 171 -5.90 13.01 -15.50
C GLY A 171 -6.69 11.88 -14.83
N GLN A 172 -7.49 11.16 -15.63
CA GLN A 172 -8.40 10.11 -15.17
C GLN A 172 -7.70 8.74 -15.01
N HIS A 173 -6.55 8.71 -14.35
CA HIS A 173 -5.80 7.49 -14.07
C HIS A 173 -5.88 7.15 -12.58
N TYR A 174 -6.54 6.04 -12.26
CA TYR A 174 -6.76 5.58 -10.89
C TYR A 174 -6.12 4.22 -10.66
N VAL A 175 -5.82 3.93 -9.40
CA VAL A 175 -5.61 2.58 -8.88
C VAL A 175 -6.68 2.29 -7.84
N THR A 176 -7.07 1.03 -7.72
CA THR A 176 -7.91 0.54 -6.63
C THR A 176 -7.06 -0.28 -5.68
N THR A 177 -7.29 -0.12 -4.38
CA THR A 177 -6.55 -0.80 -3.31
C THR A 177 -7.50 -1.68 -2.50
N LEU A 178 -7.02 -2.88 -2.15
CA LEU A 178 -7.67 -3.75 -1.18
C LEU A 178 -6.86 -3.73 0.11
N ASN A 179 -7.54 -3.43 1.21
CA ASN A 179 -6.93 -3.18 2.50
C ASN A 179 -7.50 -4.13 3.55
N ASP A 180 -6.64 -4.64 4.41
CA ASP A 180 -7.00 -5.33 5.65
C ASP A 180 -7.19 -4.26 6.73
N LEU A 181 -8.44 -4.04 7.14
CA LEU A 181 -8.81 -2.97 8.07
C LEU A 181 -8.32 -3.27 9.49
N ASP A 182 -8.27 -4.54 9.89
CA ASP A 182 -7.83 -4.95 11.22
C ASP A 182 -6.33 -4.75 11.40
N LYS A 183 -5.54 -5.18 10.41
CA LYS A 183 -4.07 -5.13 10.50
C LYS A 183 -3.48 -3.87 9.90
N GLY A 184 -4.27 -3.01 9.26
CA GLY A 184 -3.81 -1.78 8.63
C GLY A 184 -2.70 -2.03 7.61
N ARG A 185 -2.97 -2.88 6.63
CA ARG A 185 -2.04 -3.24 5.54
C ARG A 185 -2.74 -3.30 4.19
N VAL A 186 -1.99 -3.03 3.13
CA VAL A 186 -2.43 -3.20 1.75
C VAL A 186 -2.26 -4.66 1.36
N LEU A 187 -3.36 -5.30 0.97
CA LEU A 187 -3.35 -6.67 0.48
C LEU A 187 -2.97 -6.71 -1.00
N GLU A 188 -3.59 -5.86 -1.81
CA GLU A 188 -3.38 -5.79 -3.25
C GLU A 188 -3.69 -4.39 -3.82
N VAL A 189 -3.10 -4.09 -4.97
CA VAL A 189 -3.35 -2.89 -5.77
C VAL A 189 -3.57 -3.28 -7.23
N VAL A 190 -4.62 -2.78 -7.85
CA VAL A 190 -4.96 -3.03 -9.27
C VAL A 190 -5.12 -1.69 -10.00
N GLU A 191 -4.72 -1.65 -11.28
CA GLU A 191 -4.89 -0.45 -12.11
C GLU A 191 -6.36 -0.26 -12.47
N HIS A 192 -6.76 1.00 -12.64
CA HIS A 192 -8.11 1.45 -12.91
C HIS A 192 -9.07 1.39 -11.73
N ARG A 193 -10.23 1.98 -11.96
CA ARG A 193 -11.42 1.95 -11.13
C ARG A 193 -12.54 1.46 -12.03
N THR A 194 -12.59 0.15 -12.25
CA THR A 194 -13.64 -0.57 -13.00
C THR A 194 -14.21 -1.70 -12.14
N ASN A 195 -15.28 -2.36 -12.59
CA ASN A 195 -15.81 -3.55 -11.90
C ASN A 195 -14.79 -4.69 -11.94
N GLU A 196 -14.08 -4.85 -13.07
CA GLU A 196 -13.04 -5.85 -13.28
C GLU A 196 -11.84 -5.61 -12.35
N ALA A 197 -11.46 -4.35 -12.12
CA ALA A 197 -10.40 -4.02 -11.17
C ALA A 197 -10.80 -4.41 -9.73
N ALA A 198 -12.07 -4.20 -9.35
CA ALA A 198 -12.59 -4.60 -8.05
C ALA A 198 -12.64 -6.13 -7.90
N LYS A 199 -13.05 -6.85 -8.95
CA LYS A 199 -13.02 -8.32 -8.98
C LYS A 199 -11.60 -8.86 -8.84
N ALA A 200 -10.65 -8.33 -9.63
CA ALA A 200 -9.26 -8.74 -9.58
C ALA A 200 -8.63 -8.53 -8.18
N LEU A 201 -9.03 -7.50 -7.46
CA LEU A 201 -8.63 -7.31 -6.07
C LEU A 201 -9.15 -8.44 -5.17
N LEU A 202 -10.45 -8.74 -5.25
CA LEU A 202 -11.08 -9.77 -4.41
C LEU A 202 -10.60 -11.19 -4.77
N GLU A 203 -10.29 -11.44 -6.04
CA GLU A 203 -9.69 -12.69 -6.54
C GLU A 203 -8.24 -12.89 -6.08
N SER A 204 -7.57 -11.84 -5.62
CA SER A 204 -6.24 -11.98 -4.98
C SER A 204 -6.33 -12.69 -3.61
N LEU A 205 -7.52 -12.78 -3.02
CA LEU A 205 -7.80 -13.56 -1.82
C LEU A 205 -8.10 -15.01 -2.20
N ASN A 206 -7.62 -15.97 -1.41
CA ASN A 206 -8.03 -17.36 -1.61
C ASN A 206 -9.47 -17.59 -1.12
N LYS A 207 -10.08 -18.72 -1.51
CA LYS A 207 -11.48 -19.04 -1.20
C LYS A 207 -11.78 -19.05 0.30
N LYS A 208 -10.88 -19.59 1.11
CA LYS A 208 -11.02 -19.61 2.58
C LYS A 208 -11.05 -18.19 3.16
N GLN A 209 -10.22 -17.28 2.63
CA GLN A 209 -10.24 -15.88 3.04
C GLN A 209 -11.54 -15.20 2.62
N GLN A 210 -11.98 -15.42 1.38
CA GLN A 210 -13.25 -14.88 0.86
C GLN A 210 -14.44 -15.27 1.76
N GLU A 211 -14.52 -16.53 2.18
CA GLU A 211 -15.58 -17.03 3.07
C GLU A 211 -15.53 -16.46 4.50
N GLN A 212 -14.37 -15.99 4.95
CA GLN A 212 -14.16 -15.45 6.29
C GLN A 212 -14.43 -13.95 6.40
N VAL A 213 -14.57 -13.26 5.26
CA VAL A 213 -14.89 -11.83 5.24
C VAL A 213 -16.29 -11.64 5.80
N LYS A 214 -16.40 -10.82 6.85
CA LYS A 214 -17.66 -10.44 7.47
C LYS A 214 -18.24 -9.18 6.85
N ALA A 215 -17.39 -8.20 6.53
CA ALA A 215 -17.82 -6.97 5.89
C ALA A 215 -16.72 -6.28 5.07
N VAL A 216 -17.17 -5.51 4.09
CA VAL A 216 -16.32 -4.71 3.20
C VAL A 216 -16.73 -3.24 3.29
N SER A 217 -15.82 -2.36 3.70
CA SER A 217 -16.01 -0.91 3.64
C SER A 217 -15.64 -0.40 2.24
N ALA A 218 -16.55 0.30 1.57
CA ALA A 218 -16.29 0.91 0.26
C ALA A 218 -17.10 2.19 0.03
N ASP A 219 -16.71 2.99 -0.97
CA ASP A 219 -17.53 4.12 -1.43
C ASP A 219 -18.83 3.65 -2.13
N MET A 220 -19.79 4.55 -2.34
CA MET A 220 -21.10 4.25 -2.96
C MET A 220 -21.03 3.95 -4.47
N TRP A 221 -19.88 3.53 -4.97
CA TRP A 221 -19.70 3.28 -6.39
C TRP A 221 -20.16 1.88 -6.75
N LYS A 222 -21.22 1.81 -7.57
CA LYS A 222 -21.90 0.58 -7.97
C LYS A 222 -20.97 -0.58 -8.38
N PRO A 223 -19.89 -0.37 -9.14
CA PRO A 223 -18.97 -1.46 -9.47
C PRO A 223 -18.29 -2.14 -8.28
N TYR A 224 -18.08 -1.47 -7.15
CA TYR A 224 -17.59 -2.12 -5.93
C TYR A 224 -18.67 -2.98 -5.29
N ALA A 225 -19.90 -2.47 -5.17
CA ALA A 225 -21.02 -3.24 -4.64
C ALA A 225 -21.23 -4.53 -5.44
N ASN A 226 -21.32 -4.43 -6.76
CA ASN A 226 -21.46 -5.58 -7.66
C ASN A 226 -20.34 -6.62 -7.46
N ALA A 227 -19.09 -6.18 -7.31
CA ALA A 227 -17.96 -7.11 -7.13
C ALA A 227 -17.99 -7.81 -5.76
N VAL A 228 -18.39 -7.09 -4.70
CA VAL A 228 -18.53 -7.66 -3.35
C VAL A 228 -19.69 -8.65 -3.31
N GLU A 229 -20.86 -8.30 -3.84
CA GLU A 229 -22.02 -9.20 -3.90
C GLU A 229 -21.73 -10.49 -4.68
N GLU A 230 -20.96 -10.40 -5.76
CA GLU A 230 -20.62 -11.56 -6.59
C GLU A 230 -19.56 -12.47 -5.96
N LEU A 231 -18.47 -11.90 -5.41
CA LEU A 231 -17.33 -12.68 -4.95
C LEU A 231 -17.31 -12.95 -3.44
N LEU A 232 -18.04 -12.15 -2.66
CA LEU A 232 -18.12 -12.24 -1.20
C LEU A 232 -19.60 -12.25 -0.75
N PRO A 233 -20.42 -13.23 -1.18
CA PRO A 233 -21.87 -13.22 -0.94
C PRO A 233 -22.27 -13.27 0.55
N ASN A 234 -21.35 -13.67 1.42
CA ASN A 234 -21.56 -13.72 2.88
C ASN A 234 -21.12 -12.45 3.62
N ALA A 235 -20.47 -11.51 2.91
CA ALA A 235 -19.94 -10.29 3.50
C ALA A 235 -20.93 -9.13 3.33
N ASP A 236 -21.15 -8.36 4.40
CA ASP A 236 -21.96 -7.15 4.31
C ASP A 236 -21.16 -6.01 3.67
N LEU A 237 -21.75 -5.31 2.70
CA LEU A 237 -21.20 -4.06 2.20
C LEU A 237 -21.54 -2.92 3.17
N VAL A 238 -20.53 -2.20 3.64
CA VAL A 238 -20.68 -1.04 4.52
C VAL A 238 -20.25 0.21 3.77
N HIS A 239 -21.18 1.14 3.57
CA HIS A 239 -20.84 2.42 2.95
C HIS A 239 -20.11 3.35 3.92
N ASP A 240 -19.01 3.90 3.45
CA ASP A 240 -18.15 4.74 4.27
C ASP A 240 -18.83 6.07 4.68
N ARG A 241 -18.96 6.27 5.99
CA ARG A 241 -19.50 7.49 6.61
C ARG A 241 -18.81 8.77 6.12
N PHE A 242 -17.50 8.75 5.86
CA PHE A 242 -16.79 9.94 5.40
C PHE A 242 -17.32 10.43 4.04
N HIS A 243 -17.60 9.50 3.11
CA HIS A 243 -18.19 9.85 1.82
C HIS A 243 -19.59 10.46 1.97
N ILE A 244 -20.42 9.95 2.90
CA ILE A 244 -21.74 10.52 3.20
C ILE A 244 -21.61 11.95 3.76
N SER A 245 -20.71 12.16 4.72
CA SER A 245 -20.42 13.49 5.26
C SER A 245 -19.89 14.46 4.19
N LYS A 246 -19.14 13.94 3.21
CA LYS A 246 -18.65 14.71 2.05
C LYS A 246 -19.80 15.13 1.14
N TYR A 247 -20.70 14.22 0.75
CA TYR A 247 -21.87 14.56 -0.07
C TYR A 247 -22.74 15.64 0.58
N LEU A 248 -23.02 15.51 1.88
CA LEU A 248 -23.77 16.53 2.63
C LEU A 248 -23.04 17.88 2.66
N SER A 249 -21.71 17.87 2.84
CA SER A 249 -20.90 19.09 2.83
C SER A 249 -20.84 19.76 1.46
N GLU A 250 -20.80 18.97 0.38
CA GLU A 250 -20.86 19.46 -1.00
C GLU A 250 -22.23 20.07 -1.32
N ALA A 251 -23.32 19.47 -0.83
CA ALA A 251 -24.66 20.03 -0.94
C ALA A 251 -24.77 21.39 -0.22
N VAL A 252 -24.23 21.51 1.00
CA VAL A 252 -24.18 22.81 1.71
C VAL A 252 -23.40 23.86 0.92
N ASP A 253 -22.23 23.52 0.36
CA ASP A 253 -21.45 24.47 -0.45
C ASP A 253 -22.15 24.79 -1.79
N ALA A 254 -22.94 23.88 -2.35
CA ALA A 254 -23.75 24.14 -3.54
C ALA A 254 -24.86 25.16 -3.24
N VAL A 255 -25.60 24.97 -2.14
CA VAL A 255 -26.60 25.94 -1.66
C VAL A 255 -25.96 27.30 -1.40
N ARG A 256 -24.86 27.33 -0.64
CA ARG A 256 -24.11 28.57 -0.34
C ARG A 256 -23.65 29.29 -1.59
N ARG A 257 -23.12 28.59 -2.59
CA ARG A 257 -22.67 29.20 -3.85
C ARG A 257 -23.83 29.79 -4.65
N LYS A 258 -25.01 29.17 -4.62
CA LYS A 258 -26.20 29.69 -5.30
C LYS A 258 -26.71 30.94 -4.57
N GLU A 259 -26.95 30.82 -3.27
CA GLU A 259 -27.47 31.92 -2.44
C GLU A 259 -26.51 33.11 -2.35
N SER A 260 -25.20 32.86 -2.21
CA SER A 260 -24.20 33.93 -2.20
C SER A 260 -24.15 34.73 -3.51
N ARG A 261 -24.48 34.12 -4.66
CA ARG A 261 -24.56 34.83 -5.93
C ARG A 261 -25.83 35.69 -6.02
N GLU A 262 -26.95 35.18 -5.52
CA GLU A 262 -28.23 35.90 -5.46
C GLU A 262 -28.12 37.12 -4.52
N LEU A 263 -27.48 36.96 -3.35
CA LEU A 263 -27.25 38.05 -2.39
C LEU A 263 -26.26 39.10 -2.87
N ASP A 264 -25.16 38.70 -3.51
CA ASP A 264 -24.16 39.65 -4.02
C ASP A 264 -24.74 40.56 -5.12
N GLN A 265 -25.67 40.05 -5.93
CA GLN A 265 -26.43 40.87 -6.90
C GLN A 265 -27.28 41.95 -6.22
N ALA A 266 -27.73 41.70 -4.98
CA ALA A 266 -28.45 42.66 -4.14
C ALA A 266 -27.51 43.49 -3.24
N GLY A 267 -26.19 43.37 -3.40
CA GLY A 267 -25.18 44.09 -2.61
C GLY A 267 -24.86 43.46 -1.25
N ASP A 268 -25.45 42.31 -0.91
CA ASP A 268 -25.21 41.61 0.35
C ASP A 268 -24.07 40.58 0.20
N LYS A 269 -22.94 40.88 0.84
CA LYS A 269 -21.71 40.07 0.78
C LYS A 269 -21.53 39.14 1.97
N ARG A 270 -22.51 38.99 2.87
CA ARG A 270 -22.37 38.21 4.12
C ARG A 270 -21.96 36.75 3.89
N LEU A 271 -22.35 36.14 2.77
CA LEU A 271 -21.95 34.76 2.43
C LEU A 271 -20.62 34.65 1.67
N VAL A 272 -20.05 35.76 1.20
CA VAL A 272 -18.77 35.76 0.49
C VAL A 272 -17.65 35.42 1.49
N GLY A 273 -16.79 34.47 1.13
CA GLY A 273 -15.71 34.00 2.02
C GLY A 273 -16.15 33.07 3.16
N SER A 274 -17.45 32.90 3.43
CA SER A 274 -17.97 32.13 4.57
C SER A 274 -17.80 30.60 4.47
N LYS A 275 -17.30 30.06 3.34
CA LYS A 275 -17.25 28.61 3.04
C LYS A 275 -16.74 27.76 4.21
N TYR A 276 -15.61 28.14 4.80
CA TYR A 276 -14.95 27.32 5.82
C TYR A 276 -15.68 27.31 7.16
N VAL A 277 -16.54 28.29 7.43
CA VAL A 277 -17.41 28.33 8.62
C VAL A 277 -18.43 27.18 8.54
N TRP A 278 -19.04 26.97 7.36
CA TRP A 278 -20.04 25.93 7.14
C TRP A 278 -19.45 24.50 7.05
N LEU A 279 -18.19 24.38 6.64
CA LEU A 279 -17.56 23.07 6.46
C LEU A 279 -16.95 22.49 7.74
N ARG A 280 -16.59 23.34 8.71
CA ARG A 280 -16.06 22.89 9.99
C ARG A 280 -17.15 22.37 10.91
N ASN A 281 -16.78 21.42 11.75
CA ASN A 281 -17.65 20.97 12.83
C ASN A 281 -17.60 21.98 14.00
N PRO A 282 -18.74 22.30 14.66
CA PRO A 282 -18.80 23.24 15.77
C PRO A 282 -17.80 22.99 16.89
N GLU A 283 -17.56 21.73 17.24
CA GLU A 283 -16.63 21.34 18.30
C GLU A 283 -15.16 21.67 17.97
N ASN A 284 -14.83 21.86 16.69
CA ASN A 284 -13.48 22.16 16.20
C ASN A 284 -13.31 23.64 15.79
N MET A 285 -14.28 24.50 16.13
CA MET A 285 -14.26 25.92 15.81
C MET A 285 -13.60 26.73 16.93
N ARG A 286 -12.80 27.73 16.55
CA ARG A 286 -12.35 28.78 17.47
C ARG A 286 -13.53 29.68 17.86
N GLU A 287 -13.45 30.35 19.02
CA GLU A 287 -14.53 31.22 19.52
C GLU A 287 -14.98 32.28 18.50
N GLN A 288 -14.04 32.93 17.81
CA GLN A 288 -14.37 33.89 16.74
C GLN A 288 -15.21 33.26 15.62
N GLN A 289 -14.95 32.01 15.26
CA GLN A 289 -15.68 31.29 14.22
C GLN A 289 -17.07 30.86 14.69
N LYS A 290 -17.24 30.59 16.00
CA LYS A 290 -18.56 30.32 16.60
C LYS A 290 -19.44 31.56 16.58
N VAL A 291 -18.87 32.73 16.88
CA VAL A 291 -19.57 34.02 16.78
C VAL A 291 -19.96 34.30 15.33
N GLU A 292 -19.03 34.12 14.39
CA GLU A 292 -19.31 34.27 12.95
C GLU A 292 -20.44 33.33 12.49
N LEU A 293 -20.38 32.05 12.85
CA LEU A 293 -21.44 31.09 12.55
C LEU A 293 -22.78 31.53 13.15
N SER A 294 -22.79 31.97 14.41
CA SER A 294 -24.02 32.41 15.09
C SER A 294 -24.67 33.60 14.37
N ASN A 295 -23.86 34.57 13.95
CA ASN A 295 -24.33 35.73 13.19
C ASN A 295 -24.90 35.32 11.82
N LEU A 296 -24.26 34.37 11.13
CA LEU A 296 -24.76 33.86 9.85
C LEU A 296 -26.03 33.01 10.01
N MET A 297 -26.13 32.24 11.10
CA MET A 297 -27.33 31.46 11.43
C MET A 297 -28.53 32.37 11.70
N ALA A 298 -28.32 33.51 12.39
CA ALA A 298 -29.35 34.49 12.69
C ALA A 298 -29.95 35.17 11.45
N CYS A 299 -29.28 35.10 10.29
CA CYS A 299 -29.79 35.63 9.03
C CYS A 299 -30.79 34.69 8.32
N GLU A 300 -31.06 33.50 8.87
CA GLU A 300 -32.01 32.51 8.34
C GLU A 300 -31.80 32.10 6.86
N PHE A 301 -30.56 32.23 6.39
CA PHE A 301 -30.17 31.84 5.05
C PHE A 301 -30.53 30.38 4.74
N LYS A 302 -30.82 30.09 3.46
CA LYS A 302 -30.94 28.71 2.94
C LYS A 302 -29.69 27.90 3.28
N THR A 303 -28.51 28.54 3.26
CA THR A 303 -27.25 27.95 3.70
C THR A 303 -27.29 27.53 5.17
N SER A 304 -27.88 28.35 6.05
CA SER A 304 -28.05 28.04 7.48
C SER A 304 -28.95 26.81 7.68
N GLN A 305 -30.06 26.74 6.93
CA GLN A 305 -30.96 25.58 6.94
C GLN A 305 -30.25 24.31 6.43
N ALA A 306 -29.49 24.42 5.33
CA ALA A 306 -28.75 23.29 4.78
C ALA A 306 -27.68 22.78 5.76
N TRP A 307 -26.96 23.71 6.41
CA TRP A 307 -25.96 23.38 7.41
C TRP A 307 -26.57 22.71 8.64
N ALA A 308 -27.74 23.16 9.09
CA ALA A 308 -28.47 22.54 10.20
C ALA A 308 -28.85 21.09 9.87
N LEU A 309 -29.35 20.81 8.67
CA LEU A 309 -29.69 19.45 8.21
C LEU A 309 -28.46 18.54 8.10
N LYS A 310 -27.33 19.05 7.59
CA LYS A 310 -26.04 18.33 7.61
C LYS A 310 -25.64 17.96 9.04
N ASN A 311 -25.69 18.92 9.97
CA ASN A 311 -25.25 18.68 11.34
C ASN A 311 -26.21 17.77 12.10
N MET A 312 -27.52 17.87 11.84
CA MET A 312 -28.51 16.92 12.33
C MET A 312 -28.15 15.50 11.91
N PHE A 313 -27.80 15.27 10.64
CA PHE A 313 -27.44 13.94 10.15
C PHE A 313 -26.22 13.32 10.86
N ARG A 314 -25.38 14.11 11.55
CA ARG A 314 -24.25 13.57 12.32
C ARG A 314 -24.70 12.68 13.48
N TYR A 315 -25.89 12.92 14.03
CA TYR A 315 -26.48 12.12 15.10
C TYR A 315 -26.87 10.71 14.63
N PHE A 316 -27.07 10.50 13.32
CA PHE A 316 -27.35 9.18 12.75
C PHE A 316 -26.34 8.13 13.23
N TRP A 317 -25.05 8.49 13.24
CA TRP A 317 -23.96 7.58 13.60
C TRP A 317 -23.80 7.36 15.11
N GLN A 318 -24.61 8.04 15.93
CA GLN A 318 -24.63 7.89 17.39
C GLN A 318 -25.80 7.01 17.85
N LEU A 319 -26.63 6.54 16.92
CA LEU A 319 -27.75 5.65 17.20
C LEU A 319 -27.24 4.25 17.54
N GLY A 320 -28.01 3.51 18.34
CA GLY A 320 -27.61 2.20 18.86
C GLY A 320 -28.02 1.01 17.98
N ASP A 321 -28.99 1.20 17.09
CA ASP A 321 -29.61 0.12 16.33
C ASP A 321 -30.14 0.61 14.97
N THR A 322 -30.53 -0.36 14.13
CA THR A 322 -31.05 -0.12 12.78
C THR A 322 -32.45 0.48 12.77
N ASP A 323 -33.25 0.25 13.80
CA ASP A 323 -34.64 0.72 13.86
C ASP A 323 -34.69 2.22 14.15
N GLY A 324 -33.92 2.67 15.15
CA GLY A 324 -33.70 4.08 15.45
C GLY A 324 -33.04 4.80 14.28
N ALA A 325 -32.10 4.16 13.58
CA ALA A 325 -31.49 4.69 12.37
C ALA A 325 -32.50 4.89 11.23
N SER A 326 -33.40 3.93 11.03
CA SER A 326 -34.47 4.00 10.03
C SER A 326 -35.45 5.14 10.35
N PHE A 327 -35.93 5.20 11.60
CA PHE A 327 -36.81 6.28 12.05
C PHE A 327 -36.15 7.66 11.91
N PHE A 328 -34.88 7.78 12.31
CA PHE A 328 -34.12 9.02 12.16
C PHE A 328 -34.00 9.42 10.69
N PHE A 329 -33.69 8.47 9.81
CA PHE A 329 -33.51 8.75 8.39
C PHE A 329 -34.80 9.21 7.72
N GLU A 330 -35.93 8.60 8.06
CA GLU A 330 -37.26 9.02 7.62
C GLU A 330 -37.58 10.45 8.11
N TYR A 331 -37.36 10.70 9.41
CA TYR A 331 -37.55 12.03 9.99
C TYR A 331 -36.67 13.08 9.30
N TRP A 332 -35.39 12.80 9.13
CA TRP A 332 -34.44 13.69 8.45
C TRP A 332 -34.83 13.92 6.99
N SER A 333 -35.27 12.88 6.28
CA SER A 333 -35.72 12.95 4.89
C SER A 333 -36.92 13.89 4.73
N ARG A 334 -37.92 13.79 5.63
CA ARG A 334 -39.04 14.73 5.65
C ARG A 334 -38.60 16.18 5.87
N ARG A 335 -37.63 16.42 6.77
CA ARG A 335 -37.08 17.77 7.00
C ARG A 335 -36.35 18.31 5.77
N VAL A 336 -35.64 17.46 5.03
CA VAL A 336 -35.02 17.84 3.76
C VAL A 336 -36.08 18.25 2.74
N ASP A 337 -37.19 17.52 2.66
CA ASP A 337 -38.30 17.82 1.74
C ASP A 337 -39.05 19.10 2.10
N GLU A 338 -39.29 19.34 3.40
CA GLU A 338 -39.87 20.60 3.91
C GLU A 338 -39.03 21.82 3.55
N VAL A 339 -37.70 21.70 3.65
CA VAL A 339 -36.75 22.77 3.34
C VAL A 339 -36.58 22.97 1.82
N GLY A 340 -36.81 21.93 1.02
CA GLY A 340 -36.94 22.04 -0.44
C GLY A 340 -35.65 22.42 -1.19
N LEU A 341 -34.47 22.20 -0.59
CA LEU A 341 -33.19 22.56 -1.21
C LEU A 341 -32.69 21.44 -2.12
N THR A 342 -32.74 21.69 -3.44
CA THR A 342 -32.38 20.69 -4.49
C THR A 342 -31.07 19.94 -4.21
N PRO A 343 -29.93 20.59 -3.85
CA PRO A 343 -28.70 19.84 -3.58
C PRO A 343 -28.80 18.86 -2.41
N LEU A 344 -29.64 19.11 -1.41
CA LEU A 344 -29.87 18.18 -0.30
C LEU A 344 -30.85 17.07 -0.67
N ILE A 345 -31.87 17.38 -1.47
CA ILE A 345 -32.80 16.37 -2.00
C ILE A 345 -32.04 15.32 -2.83
N GLU A 346 -31.11 15.76 -3.69
CA GLU A 346 -30.26 14.85 -4.48
C GLU A 346 -29.41 13.93 -3.58
N VAL A 347 -28.85 14.47 -2.48
CA VAL A 347 -28.11 13.66 -1.50
C VAL A 347 -29.05 12.70 -0.77
N LYS A 348 -30.23 13.16 -0.34
CA LYS A 348 -31.26 12.31 0.29
C LYS A 348 -31.62 11.12 -0.61
N GLU A 349 -31.89 11.36 -1.88
CA GLU A 349 -32.21 10.31 -2.87
C GLU A 349 -31.03 9.36 -3.14
N LEU A 350 -29.80 9.87 -3.10
CA LEU A 350 -28.61 9.01 -3.12
C LEU A 350 -28.55 8.11 -1.89
N LEU A 351 -28.72 8.66 -0.68
CA LEU A 351 -28.67 7.88 0.55
C LEU A 351 -29.81 6.86 0.62
N GLN A 352 -31.02 7.23 0.20
CA GLN A 352 -32.18 6.34 0.16
C GLN A 352 -31.94 5.10 -0.73
N ARG A 353 -31.31 5.28 -1.90
CA ARG A 353 -30.98 4.15 -2.81
C ARG A 353 -29.98 3.16 -2.22
N HIS A 354 -29.18 3.61 -1.27
CA HIS A 354 -28.10 2.83 -0.66
C HIS A 354 -28.38 2.52 0.82
N PHE A 355 -29.60 2.76 1.30
CA PHE A 355 -29.89 2.84 2.73
C PHE A 355 -29.63 1.52 3.46
N ASP A 356 -29.93 0.39 2.84
CA ASP A 356 -29.66 -0.94 3.41
C ASP A 356 -28.17 -1.12 3.72
N HIS A 357 -27.27 -0.71 2.81
CA HIS A 357 -25.82 -0.73 3.01
C HIS A 357 -25.30 0.39 3.92
N ILE A 358 -26.11 1.40 4.23
CA ILE A 358 -25.80 2.39 5.26
C ILE A 358 -26.12 1.80 6.64
N LEU A 359 -27.23 1.05 6.76
CA LEU A 359 -27.64 0.39 8.00
C LEU A 359 -26.67 -0.71 8.45
N THR A 360 -25.96 -1.37 7.52
CA THR A 360 -24.92 -2.37 7.86
C THR A 360 -23.81 -1.81 8.75
N TYR A 361 -23.62 -0.49 8.79
CA TYR A 361 -22.72 0.17 9.75
C TYR A 361 -23.06 -0.19 11.20
N PHE A 362 -24.34 -0.31 11.58
CA PHE A 362 -24.72 -0.63 12.97
C PHE A 362 -24.40 -2.08 13.36
N LYS A 363 -24.16 -2.96 12.37
CA LYS A 363 -23.76 -4.36 12.61
C LYS A 363 -22.24 -4.52 12.79
N HIS A 364 -21.44 -3.77 12.03
CA HIS A 364 -19.97 -3.97 11.97
C HIS A 364 -19.15 -2.79 12.51
N ALA A 365 -19.72 -1.60 12.58
CA ALA A 365 -19.09 -0.34 13.00
C ALA A 365 -17.71 -0.06 12.35
N ILE A 366 -17.46 -0.60 11.16
CA ILE A 366 -16.21 -0.38 10.41
C ILE A 366 -16.27 0.95 9.66
N THR A 367 -15.11 1.60 9.50
CA THR A 367 -14.95 2.83 8.73
C THR A 367 -13.75 2.74 7.80
N ASN A 368 -13.73 3.59 6.77
CA ASN A 368 -12.62 3.63 5.83
C ASN A 368 -11.37 4.37 6.36
N ALA A 369 -11.34 4.77 7.65
CA ALA A 369 -10.25 5.54 8.26
C ALA A 369 -8.88 4.85 8.12
N VAL A 370 -8.84 3.52 8.20
CA VAL A 370 -7.60 2.76 8.00
C VAL A 370 -7.12 2.89 6.55
N SER A 371 -8.02 2.76 5.58
CA SER A 371 -7.71 2.97 4.15
C SER A 371 -7.27 4.41 3.88
N GLU A 372 -7.82 5.42 4.56
CA GLU A 372 -7.38 6.82 4.46
C GLU A 372 -5.96 7.02 4.99
N GLY A 373 -5.64 6.38 6.12
CA GLY A 373 -4.29 6.35 6.68
C GLY A 373 -3.29 5.70 5.72
N LEU A 374 -3.67 4.56 5.12
CA LEU A 374 -2.89 3.88 4.10
C LEU A 374 -2.74 4.75 2.84
N ASN A 375 -3.81 5.40 2.39
CA ASN A 375 -3.79 6.32 1.26
C ASN A 375 -2.85 7.51 1.47
N SER A 376 -2.77 8.01 2.70
CA SER A 376 -1.82 9.06 3.08
C SER A 376 -0.38 8.57 2.98
N LYS A 377 -0.09 7.34 3.46
CA LYS A 377 1.22 6.69 3.27
C LYS A 377 1.54 6.47 1.79
N ILE A 378 0.57 6.03 0.99
CA ILE A 378 0.71 5.85 -0.46
C ILE A 378 1.02 7.18 -1.15
N GLN A 379 0.45 8.31 -0.70
CA GLN A 379 0.81 9.63 -1.23
C GLN A 379 2.24 10.03 -0.88
N ILE A 380 2.71 9.73 0.34
CA ILE A 380 4.12 9.96 0.72
C ILE A 380 5.04 9.14 -0.19
N VAL A 381 4.72 7.86 -0.42
CA VAL A 381 5.45 6.99 -1.35
C VAL A 381 5.50 7.60 -2.76
N LYS A 382 4.36 8.07 -3.28
CA LYS A 382 4.28 8.72 -4.59
C LYS A 382 5.09 10.01 -4.66
N ALA A 383 5.00 10.86 -3.65
CA ALA A 383 5.73 12.11 -3.56
C ALA A 383 7.25 11.88 -3.49
N SER A 384 7.70 10.92 -2.69
CA SER A 384 9.12 10.56 -2.56
C SER A 384 9.74 10.07 -3.88
N ALA A 385 8.94 9.42 -4.73
CA ALA A 385 9.35 8.95 -6.05
C ALA A 385 9.24 10.02 -7.16
N ARG A 386 8.65 11.19 -6.86
CA ARG A 386 8.25 12.21 -7.85
C ARG A 386 7.31 11.65 -8.95
N GLY A 387 6.44 10.73 -8.55
CA GLY A 387 5.53 10.03 -9.46
C GLY A 387 6.08 8.73 -10.04
N PHE A 388 5.26 8.04 -10.83
CA PHE A 388 5.57 6.74 -11.42
C PHE A 388 5.13 6.68 -12.88
N HIS A 389 5.98 6.13 -13.74
CA HIS A 389 5.65 5.90 -15.15
C HIS A 389 4.94 4.57 -15.39
N ARG A 390 5.28 3.52 -14.64
CA ARG A 390 4.74 2.16 -14.78
C ARG A 390 3.92 1.76 -13.56
N PHE A 391 2.75 1.17 -13.79
CA PHE A 391 1.87 0.69 -12.72
C PHE A 391 2.57 -0.36 -11.85
N GLU A 392 3.27 -1.33 -12.46
CA GLU A 392 4.00 -2.37 -11.73
C GLU A 392 5.00 -1.82 -10.70
N SER A 393 5.74 -0.77 -11.06
CA SER A 393 6.67 -0.13 -10.12
C SER A 393 5.92 0.56 -8.97
N TYR A 394 4.74 1.12 -9.24
CA TYR A 394 3.91 1.75 -8.22
C TYR A 394 3.29 0.71 -7.28
N ARG A 395 2.68 -0.35 -7.82
CA ARG A 395 2.14 -1.49 -7.07
C ARG A 395 3.20 -2.10 -6.15
N ASN A 396 4.37 -2.45 -6.70
CA ASN A 396 5.45 -3.01 -5.89
C ASN A 396 5.91 -2.05 -4.78
N ARG A 397 5.97 -0.75 -5.06
CA ARG A 397 6.34 0.25 -4.04
C ARG A 397 5.32 0.33 -2.90
N ILE A 398 4.02 0.29 -3.24
CA ILE A 398 2.95 0.28 -2.25
C ILE A 398 3.04 -0.98 -1.40
N LEU A 399 3.15 -2.16 -2.01
CA LEU A 399 3.22 -3.43 -1.28
C LEU A 399 4.46 -3.52 -0.39
N PHE A 400 5.61 -3.00 -0.84
CA PHE A 400 6.83 -2.96 -0.03
C PHE A 400 6.65 -2.17 1.26
N TYR A 401 6.06 -0.97 1.20
CA TYR A 401 5.94 -0.06 2.36
C TYR A 401 4.66 -0.24 3.17
N CYS A 402 3.56 -0.64 2.52
CA CYS A 402 2.23 -0.67 3.11
C CYS A 402 1.68 -2.10 3.24
N GLY A 403 2.33 -3.11 2.64
CA GLY A 403 1.81 -4.49 2.62
C GLY A 403 2.13 -5.33 3.85
N LYS A 404 2.96 -4.83 4.79
CA LYS A 404 3.45 -5.54 5.98
C LYS A 404 3.91 -6.97 5.68
N LEU A 405 4.68 -7.11 4.60
CA LEU A 405 5.13 -8.39 4.07
C LEU A 405 6.36 -8.92 4.84
N ASN A 406 6.44 -10.24 5.02
CA ASN A 406 7.68 -10.89 5.46
C ASN A 406 8.69 -10.98 4.30
N MET A 407 9.49 -9.92 4.13
CA MET A 407 10.46 -9.78 3.04
C MET A 407 11.85 -10.36 3.35
N ALA A 408 12.05 -10.91 4.56
CA ALA A 408 13.35 -11.36 5.05
C ALA A 408 14.03 -12.36 4.13
N ILE A 409 15.35 -12.39 4.07
CA ILE A 409 16.05 -13.40 3.29
C ILE A 409 16.24 -14.62 4.18
N SER A 410 15.69 -15.77 3.80
CA SER A 410 15.97 -17.02 4.51
C SER A 410 17.45 -17.31 4.28
N SER A 411 18.22 -17.25 5.36
CA SER A 411 19.60 -17.71 5.44
C SER A 411 19.67 -19.22 5.33
#